data_AF-A0A7W0TXY3-F1
#
_entry.id   AF-A0A7W0TXY3-F1
#
_cell.length_a   1.000
_cell.length_b   1.000
_cell.length_c   1.000
_cell.angle_alpha   90.00
_cell.angle_beta   90.00
_cell.angle_gamma   90.00
#
_symmetry.space_group_name_H-M   'P 1'
#
loop_
_entity.id
_entity.type
_entity.pdbx_description
1 polymer ?
#
loop_
_entity_poly.entity_id
_entity_poly.type
_entity_poly.pdbx_seq_one_letter_code
_entity_poly.pdbx_strand_id
1 'polypeptide(L)'
;NTHFAWSAEAALAAVAALGYPATLLPLAYRSAATPLLDIDAAEAVIEHRAVLGNGVETLALVQAGVAAGRASCFVVVDGEPVASDGSAIDRAASDEMAEANAAARNLAARAAHALGARLIGVVVAETAFGPVVWDVQPVPEFRHARPLSGRSVAEAVAAMAVRLLKAREAQRSPIGALEPRPASATTGLPTANGNANKLGDGNGNGNGKGFGDGNGRADAEEVRDGVALLA
;
A
#
# COMPACT_ATOMS: atom_id res chain seq x y z
N ASN A 1 -19.19 2.57 -3.99
CA ASN A 1 -19.58 3.04 -5.35
C ASN A 1 -18.45 3.84 -5.96
N THR A 2 -17.43 3.14 -6.41
CA THR A 2 -16.28 3.73 -7.08
C THR A 2 -16.07 2.95 -8.39
N HIS A 3 -15.92 3.67 -9.49
CA HIS A 3 -15.71 3.10 -10.81
C HIS A 3 -14.34 3.52 -11.32
N PHE A 4 -13.66 2.58 -11.97
CA PHE A 4 -12.47 2.83 -12.74
C PHE A 4 -12.83 2.86 -14.22
N ALA A 5 -12.37 3.87 -14.95
CA ALA A 5 -12.57 4.01 -16.38
C ALA A 5 -11.24 4.25 -17.12
N TRP A 6 -11.10 3.60 -18.26
CA TRP A 6 -9.89 3.63 -19.11
C TRP A 6 -9.96 4.62 -20.29
N SER A 7 -11.06 5.36 -20.45
CA SER A 7 -11.24 6.39 -21.48
C SER A 7 -12.14 7.53 -20.98
N ALA A 8 -12.14 8.66 -21.69
CA ALA A 8 -13.02 9.80 -21.40
C ALA A 8 -14.51 9.41 -21.52
N GLU A 9 -14.87 8.67 -22.57
CA GLU A 9 -16.25 8.22 -22.79
C GLU A 9 -16.71 7.28 -21.68
N ALA A 10 -15.85 6.32 -21.30
CA ALA A 10 -16.14 5.40 -20.19
C ALA A 10 -16.25 6.13 -18.85
N ALA A 11 -15.43 7.18 -18.63
CA ALA A 11 -15.49 7.99 -17.43
C ALA A 11 -16.80 8.78 -17.34
N LEU A 12 -17.24 9.40 -18.43
CA LEU A 12 -18.52 10.12 -18.49
C LEU A 12 -19.70 9.17 -18.27
N ALA A 13 -19.67 7.99 -18.89
CA ALA A 13 -20.69 6.96 -18.66
C ALA A 13 -20.73 6.51 -17.19
N ALA A 14 -19.57 6.33 -16.56
CA ALA A 14 -19.48 5.97 -15.15
C ALA A 14 -20.03 7.08 -14.25
N VAL A 15 -19.71 8.35 -14.50
CA VAL A 15 -20.25 9.50 -13.75
C VAL A 15 -21.77 9.60 -13.92
N ALA A 16 -22.29 9.44 -15.14
CA ALA A 16 -23.72 9.44 -15.40
C ALA A 16 -24.44 8.30 -14.64
N ALA A 17 -23.83 7.12 -14.55
CA ALA A 17 -24.38 5.99 -13.79
C ALA A 17 -24.34 6.22 -12.27
N LEU A 18 -23.29 6.88 -11.76
CA LEU A 18 -23.16 7.25 -10.35
C LEU A 18 -24.13 8.36 -9.93
N GLY A 19 -24.46 9.26 -10.86
CA GLY A 19 -25.23 10.48 -10.61
C GLY A 19 -24.39 11.60 -9.99
N TYR A 20 -25.02 12.75 -9.81
CA TYR A 20 -24.38 13.96 -9.30
C TYR A 20 -24.80 14.30 -7.85
N PRO A 21 -23.89 14.87 -7.04
CA PRO A 21 -22.49 15.15 -7.37
C PRO A 21 -21.64 13.87 -7.31
N ALA A 22 -20.57 13.83 -8.11
CA ALA A 22 -19.54 12.80 -8.06
C ALA A 22 -18.17 13.42 -7.76
N THR A 23 -17.16 12.59 -7.54
CA THR A 23 -15.78 13.03 -7.37
C THR A 23 -14.86 12.26 -8.30
N LEU A 24 -14.02 12.98 -9.03
CA LEU A 24 -12.88 12.42 -9.72
C LEU A 24 -11.68 12.34 -8.76
N LEU A 25 -11.22 11.12 -8.52
CA LEU A 25 -10.04 10.81 -7.74
C LEU A 25 -8.84 10.65 -8.68
N PRO A 26 -7.82 11.52 -8.57
CA PRO A 26 -6.62 11.40 -9.40
C PRO A 26 -5.78 10.20 -8.96
N LEU A 27 -5.22 9.46 -9.93
CA LEU A 27 -4.28 8.36 -9.64
C LEU A 27 -2.88 8.87 -9.26
N ALA A 28 -2.58 10.13 -9.59
CA ALA A 28 -1.32 10.76 -9.24
C ALA A 28 -1.26 11.05 -7.73
N TYR A 29 -0.15 10.65 -7.10
CA TYR A 29 0.08 10.87 -5.68
C TYR A 29 0.04 12.37 -5.34
N ARG A 30 -0.75 12.73 -4.30
CA ARG A 30 -0.96 14.11 -3.78
C ARG A 30 -1.76 15.05 -4.69
N SER A 31 -2.37 14.54 -5.74
CA SER A 31 -3.31 15.34 -6.52
C SER A 31 -4.63 15.49 -5.77
N ALA A 32 -5.25 16.67 -5.87
CA ALA A 32 -6.52 16.92 -5.20
C ALA A 32 -7.67 16.21 -5.90
N ALA A 33 -8.57 15.63 -5.11
CA ALA A 33 -9.86 15.16 -5.60
C ALA A 33 -10.65 16.32 -6.21
N THR A 34 -11.28 16.09 -7.36
CA THR A 34 -12.01 17.12 -8.11
C THR A 34 -13.50 16.82 -8.07
N PRO A 35 -14.34 17.68 -7.46
CA PRO A 35 -15.78 17.48 -7.46
C PRO A 35 -16.35 17.71 -8.86
N LEU A 36 -17.24 16.81 -9.27
CA LEU A 36 -18.03 16.87 -10.50
C LEU A 36 -19.47 17.15 -10.09
N LEU A 37 -19.88 18.42 -10.14
CA LEU A 37 -21.15 18.86 -9.55
C LEU A 37 -22.36 18.64 -10.47
N ASP A 38 -22.13 18.69 -11.77
CA ASP A 38 -23.11 18.53 -12.84
C ASP A 38 -22.44 17.98 -14.10
N ILE A 39 -23.24 17.79 -15.15
CA ILE A 39 -22.77 17.26 -16.43
C ILE A 39 -21.71 18.14 -17.09
N ASP A 40 -21.93 19.45 -17.11
CA ASP A 40 -21.01 20.40 -17.74
C ASP A 40 -19.64 20.39 -17.05
N ALA A 41 -19.62 20.33 -15.71
CA ALA A 41 -18.37 20.21 -14.94
C ALA A 41 -17.68 18.88 -15.19
N ALA A 42 -18.42 17.78 -15.30
CA ALA A 42 -17.86 16.46 -15.58
C ALA A 42 -17.21 16.40 -16.97
N GLU A 43 -17.90 16.86 -18.00
CA GLU A 43 -17.39 16.95 -19.37
C GLU A 43 -16.13 17.81 -19.43
N ALA A 44 -16.19 19.03 -18.91
CA ALA A 44 -15.06 19.95 -18.94
C ALA A 44 -13.81 19.37 -18.25
N VAL A 45 -13.95 18.75 -17.07
CA VAL A 45 -12.81 18.19 -16.34
C VAL A 45 -12.25 16.95 -17.04
N ILE A 46 -13.12 16.03 -17.49
CA ILE A 46 -12.70 14.76 -18.09
C ILE A 46 -12.06 15.00 -19.46
N GLU A 47 -12.66 15.83 -20.32
CA GLU A 47 -12.10 16.15 -21.63
C GLU A 47 -10.76 16.88 -21.52
N HIS A 48 -10.66 17.86 -20.62
CA HIS A 48 -9.40 18.58 -20.39
C HIS A 48 -8.27 17.63 -20.01
N ARG A 49 -8.55 16.63 -19.15
CA ARG A 49 -7.59 15.61 -18.76
C ARG A 49 -7.25 14.64 -19.89
N ALA A 50 -8.22 14.29 -20.73
CA ALA A 50 -7.97 13.44 -21.89
C ALA A 50 -7.06 14.13 -22.94
N VAL A 51 -7.20 15.44 -23.10
CA VAL A 51 -6.42 16.23 -24.08
C VAL A 51 -5.03 16.61 -23.56
N LEU A 52 -4.93 17.05 -22.31
CA LEU A 52 -3.67 17.59 -21.74
C LEU A 52 -2.93 16.61 -20.84
N GLY A 53 -3.58 15.51 -20.46
CA GLY A 53 -3.02 14.55 -19.54
C GLY A 53 -1.90 13.71 -20.15
N ASN A 54 -0.96 13.28 -19.32
CA ASN A 54 -0.11 12.15 -19.68
C ASN A 54 -0.94 10.84 -19.67
N GLY A 55 -0.40 9.72 -20.17
CA GLY A 55 -1.18 8.47 -20.32
C GLY A 55 -1.83 7.93 -19.03
N VAL A 56 -1.38 8.32 -17.83
CA VAL A 56 -2.00 7.96 -16.54
C VAL A 56 -3.18 8.86 -16.21
N GLU A 57 -3.19 10.10 -16.70
CA GLU A 57 -4.26 11.07 -16.46
C GLU A 57 -5.49 10.87 -17.34
N THR A 58 -5.36 10.06 -18.41
CA THR A 58 -6.48 9.53 -19.20
C THR A 58 -7.32 8.52 -18.41
N LEU A 59 -6.76 7.92 -17.35
CA LEU A 59 -7.48 7.04 -16.45
C LEU A 59 -8.31 7.88 -15.46
N ALA A 60 -9.53 7.44 -15.20
CA ALA A 60 -10.43 8.10 -14.27
C ALA A 60 -10.91 7.12 -13.20
N LEU A 61 -10.64 7.45 -11.93
CA LEU A 61 -11.29 6.84 -10.79
C LEU A 61 -12.39 7.78 -10.34
N VAL A 62 -13.65 7.41 -10.50
CA VAL A 62 -14.80 8.26 -10.16
C VAL A 62 -15.61 7.62 -9.03
N GLN A 63 -16.00 8.42 -8.05
CA GLN A 63 -16.71 7.98 -6.87
C GLN A 63 -18.00 8.78 -6.69
N ALA A 64 -19.06 8.11 -6.23
CA ALA A 64 -20.31 8.78 -5.91
C ALA A 64 -20.14 9.76 -4.74
N GLY A 65 -20.76 10.94 -4.85
CA GLY A 65 -20.79 11.95 -3.80
C GLY A 65 -19.56 12.85 -3.76
N VAL A 66 -19.56 13.73 -2.75
CA VAL A 66 -18.48 14.64 -2.41
C VAL A 66 -18.23 14.58 -0.91
N ALA A 67 -17.00 14.83 -0.49
CA ALA A 67 -16.67 14.93 0.93
C ALA A 67 -17.44 16.09 1.58
N ALA A 68 -18.09 15.83 2.71
CA ALA A 68 -18.75 16.85 3.52
C ALA A 68 -17.70 17.65 4.31
N GLY A 69 -17.10 18.64 3.63
CA GLY A 69 -16.04 19.47 4.19
C GLY A 69 -14.64 18.86 4.05
N ARG A 70 -13.73 19.24 4.95
CA ARG A 70 -12.34 18.79 4.90
C ARG A 70 -12.23 17.38 5.51
N ALA A 71 -11.82 16.42 4.69
CA ALA A 71 -11.45 15.08 5.14
C ALA A 71 -10.25 15.12 6.10
N SER A 72 -10.22 14.18 7.05
CA SER A 72 -9.14 14.06 8.04
C SER A 72 -8.15 12.98 7.64
N CYS A 73 -6.87 13.32 7.64
CA CYS A 73 -5.80 12.34 7.48
C CYS A 73 -5.34 11.80 8.84
N PHE A 74 -5.37 10.48 9.01
CA PHE A 74 -4.83 9.76 10.16
C PHE A 74 -3.51 9.09 9.80
N VAL A 75 -2.48 9.31 10.60
CA VAL A 75 -1.25 8.54 10.51
C VAL A 75 -1.42 7.27 11.32
N VAL A 76 -1.37 6.12 10.65
CA VAL A 76 -1.48 4.80 11.26
C VAL A 76 -0.11 4.14 11.28
N VAL A 77 0.32 3.69 12.46
CA VAL A 77 1.57 2.98 12.67
C VAL A 77 1.26 1.63 13.30
N ASP A 78 1.67 0.56 12.61
CA ASP A 78 1.57 -0.81 13.11
C ASP A 78 0.14 -1.22 13.51
N GLY A 79 -0.85 -0.69 12.81
CA GLY A 79 -2.29 -0.93 13.05
C GLY A 79 -2.95 0.07 14.00
N GLU A 80 -2.19 0.99 14.62
CA GLU A 80 -2.70 1.98 15.56
C GLU A 80 -2.73 3.39 14.93
N PRO A 81 -3.88 4.09 14.88
CA PRO A 81 -3.93 5.51 14.55
C PRO A 81 -3.23 6.32 15.65
N VAL A 82 -2.09 6.93 15.32
CA VAL A 82 -1.23 7.63 16.30
C VAL A 82 -1.38 9.15 16.26
N ALA A 83 -1.73 9.70 15.11
CA ALA A 83 -1.87 11.14 14.92
C ALA A 83 -2.91 11.47 13.84
N SER A 84 -3.40 12.71 13.84
CA SER A 84 -4.22 13.25 12.75
C SER A 84 -3.65 14.57 12.24
N ASP A 85 -4.12 15.06 11.09
CA ASP A 85 -3.79 16.41 10.59
C ASP A 85 -4.48 17.56 11.38
N GLY A 86 -5.26 17.22 12.41
CA GLY A 86 -5.97 18.19 13.25
C GLY A 86 -7.15 18.88 12.57
N SER A 87 -7.59 18.41 11.40
CA SER A 87 -8.84 18.84 10.76
C SER A 87 -10.04 18.11 11.36
N ALA A 88 -11.12 18.84 11.63
CA ALA A 88 -12.48 18.45 12.08
C ALA A 88 -12.62 17.38 13.21
N ILE A 89 -11.99 16.22 13.07
CA ILE A 89 -12.10 15.00 13.88
C ILE A 89 -11.24 15.01 15.17
N ASP A 90 -10.84 16.20 15.64
CA ASP A 90 -9.99 16.32 16.84
C ASP A 90 -10.39 17.46 17.78
N ARG A 91 -11.65 17.91 17.70
CA ARG A 91 -12.26 18.78 18.71
C ARG A 91 -13.46 18.08 19.31
N ALA A 92 -13.21 17.20 20.28
CA ALA A 92 -14.24 16.66 21.15
C ALA A 92 -14.88 17.81 21.95
N ALA A 93 -15.90 18.44 21.37
CA ALA A 93 -16.72 19.46 22.01
C ALA A 93 -18.07 18.88 22.49
N SER A 94 -18.46 17.71 21.98
CA SER A 94 -19.67 16.94 22.33
C SER A 94 -19.42 15.43 22.25
N ASP A 95 -20.27 14.64 22.90
CA ASP A 95 -20.21 13.17 22.90
C ASP A 95 -20.38 12.58 21.50
N GLU A 96 -21.29 13.13 20.70
CA GLU A 96 -21.53 12.72 19.30
C GLU A 96 -20.27 12.89 18.43
N MET A 97 -19.53 13.98 18.62
CA MET A 97 -18.26 14.20 17.94
C MET A 97 -17.20 13.18 18.40
N ALA A 98 -17.19 12.80 19.68
CA ALA A 98 -16.27 11.79 20.19
C ALA A 98 -16.52 10.41 19.56
N GLU A 99 -17.79 10.02 19.39
CA GLU A 99 -18.18 8.78 18.71
C GLU A 99 -17.79 8.78 17.23
N ALA A 100 -18.08 9.86 16.51
CA ALA A 100 -17.68 10.02 15.11
C ALA A 100 -16.16 9.91 14.94
N ASN A 101 -15.41 10.55 15.84
CA ASN A 101 -13.95 10.49 15.84
C ASN A 101 -13.43 9.07 16.08
N ALA A 102 -14.06 8.33 17.00
CA ALA A 102 -13.72 6.93 17.26
C ALA A 102 -14.01 6.04 16.05
N ALA A 103 -15.14 6.24 15.38
CA ALA A 103 -15.50 5.51 14.17
C ALA A 103 -14.50 5.76 13.03
N ALA A 104 -14.11 7.01 12.80
CA ALA A 104 -13.13 7.38 11.78
C ALA A 104 -11.73 6.78 12.07
N ARG A 105 -11.29 6.81 13.33
CA ARG A 105 -10.01 6.18 13.75
C ARG A 105 -10.04 4.67 13.55
N ASN A 106 -11.15 4.01 13.90
CA ASN A 106 -11.32 2.57 13.68
C ASN A 106 -11.31 2.23 12.18
N LEU A 107 -11.99 3.04 11.36
CA LEU A 107 -11.96 2.88 9.90
C LEU A 107 -10.54 3.01 9.34
N ALA A 108 -9.75 3.98 9.82
CA ALA A 108 -8.35 4.13 9.44
C ALA A 108 -7.48 2.91 9.83
N ALA A 109 -7.66 2.37 11.04
CA ALA A 109 -6.96 1.17 11.49
C ALA A 109 -7.30 -0.05 10.62
N ARG A 110 -8.58 -0.24 10.30
CA ARG A 110 -9.07 -1.32 9.43
C ARG A 110 -8.54 -1.18 8.00
N ALA A 111 -8.47 0.03 7.46
CA ALA A 111 -7.90 0.29 6.14
C ALA A 111 -6.41 -0.07 6.09
N ALA A 112 -5.63 0.36 7.10
CA ALA A 112 -4.22 0.00 7.20
C ALA A 112 -4.02 -1.52 7.29
N HIS A 113 -4.87 -2.22 8.06
CA HIS A 113 -4.86 -3.67 8.15
C HIS A 113 -5.17 -4.34 6.80
N ALA A 114 -6.23 -3.89 6.11
CA ALA A 114 -6.62 -4.42 4.80
C ALA A 114 -5.52 -4.26 3.74
N LEU A 115 -4.76 -3.16 3.81
CA LEU A 115 -3.64 -2.88 2.91
C LEU A 115 -2.33 -3.57 3.32
N GLY A 116 -2.28 -4.27 4.46
CA GLY A 116 -1.05 -4.82 5.02
C GLY A 116 0.00 -3.75 5.36
N ALA A 117 -0.43 -2.49 5.52
CA ALA A 117 0.43 -1.36 5.69
C ALA A 117 0.80 -1.15 7.16
N ARG A 118 2.07 -0.83 7.40
CA ARG A 118 2.62 -0.66 8.75
C ARG A 118 2.95 0.77 9.11
N LEU A 119 3.05 1.63 8.09
CA LEU A 119 3.04 3.07 8.20
C LEU A 119 2.25 3.57 6.99
N ILE A 120 1.14 4.27 7.23
CA ILE A 120 0.30 4.80 6.16
C ILE A 120 -0.50 6.00 6.69
N GLY A 121 -0.75 6.98 5.83
CA GLY A 121 -1.76 8.00 6.07
C GLY A 121 -3.09 7.51 5.51
N VAL A 122 -4.17 7.57 6.28
CA VAL A 122 -5.51 7.22 5.80
C VAL A 122 -6.38 8.46 5.85
N VAL A 123 -6.87 8.89 4.70
CA VAL A 123 -7.79 10.02 4.57
C VAL A 123 -9.20 9.50 4.74
N VAL A 124 -9.91 9.99 5.74
CA VAL A 124 -11.31 9.66 6.00
C VAL A 124 -12.16 10.90 5.75
N ALA A 125 -13.15 10.76 4.89
CA ALA A 125 -14.11 11.82 4.59
C ALA A 125 -15.47 11.47 5.20
N GLU A 126 -16.15 12.48 5.74
CA GLU A 126 -17.55 12.34 6.12
C GLU A 126 -18.43 12.50 4.88
N THR A 127 -19.48 11.69 4.78
CA THR A 127 -20.47 11.75 3.70
C THR A 127 -21.88 11.68 4.27
N ALA A 128 -22.90 11.84 3.44
CA ALA A 128 -24.29 11.63 3.87
C ALA A 128 -24.58 10.20 4.38
N PHE A 129 -23.71 9.23 4.08
CA PHE A 129 -23.83 7.83 4.49
C PHE A 129 -22.87 7.44 5.63
N GLY A 130 -22.19 8.43 6.23
CA GLY A 130 -21.18 8.23 7.27
C GLY A 130 -19.74 8.31 6.74
N PRO A 131 -18.75 7.95 7.59
CA PRO A 131 -17.33 8.06 7.26
C PRO A 131 -16.91 6.99 6.25
N VAL A 132 -16.15 7.41 5.24
CA VAL A 132 -15.57 6.53 4.22
C VAL A 132 -14.07 6.77 4.11
N VAL A 133 -13.32 5.72 3.75
CA VAL A 133 -11.92 5.87 3.35
C VAL A 133 -11.91 6.56 1.99
N TRP A 134 -11.33 7.75 1.94
CA TRP A 134 -11.34 8.60 0.75
C TRP A 134 -10.08 8.42 -0.09
N ASP A 135 -8.94 8.32 0.57
CA ASP A 135 -7.63 8.16 -0.05
C ASP A 135 -6.63 7.59 0.98
N VAL A 136 -5.47 7.16 0.51
CA VAL A 136 -4.35 6.74 1.36
C VAL A 136 -3.04 7.36 0.91
N GLN A 137 -2.17 7.65 1.87
CA GLN A 137 -0.85 8.21 1.66
C GLN A 137 0.20 7.15 2.04
N PRO A 138 0.86 6.50 1.05
CA PRO A 138 1.88 5.49 1.32
C PRO A 138 3.08 6.02 2.12
N VAL A 139 3.37 7.32 1.99
CA VAL A 139 4.41 8.02 2.75
C VAL A 139 3.78 9.23 3.44
N PRO A 140 3.17 9.05 4.63
CA PRO A 140 2.48 10.14 5.31
C PRO A 140 3.47 11.19 5.80
N GLU A 141 3.14 12.47 5.58
CA GLU A 141 3.82 13.56 6.28
C GLU A 141 3.22 13.73 7.67
N PHE A 142 4.08 13.80 8.69
CA PHE A 142 3.65 13.93 10.08
C PHE A 142 4.30 15.10 10.82
N ARG A 143 4.99 16.01 10.11
CA ARG A 143 5.64 17.19 10.71
C ARG A 143 4.63 18.07 11.46
N HIS A 144 3.42 18.18 10.93
CA HIS A 144 2.34 19.01 11.49
C HIS A 144 1.21 18.16 12.08
N ALA A 145 1.39 16.84 12.17
CA ALA A 145 0.37 15.96 12.70
C ALA A 145 0.24 16.14 14.22
N ARG A 146 -0.99 16.10 14.72
CA ARG A 146 -1.34 16.17 16.14
C ARG A 146 -1.45 14.76 16.70
N PRO A 147 -0.66 14.42 17.73
CA PRO A 147 -0.78 13.14 18.42
C PRO A 147 -2.20 12.92 18.97
N LEU A 148 -2.75 11.73 18.75
CA LEU A 148 -4.05 11.31 19.31
C LEU A 148 -3.90 10.80 20.75
N SER A 149 -2.67 10.50 21.15
CA SER A 149 -2.28 10.04 22.49
C SER A 149 -1.00 10.75 22.93
N GLY A 150 -0.47 10.40 24.11
CA GLY A 150 0.80 10.95 24.61
C GLY A 150 2.05 10.52 23.81
N ARG A 151 1.89 9.74 22.75
CA ARG A 151 2.99 9.21 21.93
C ARG A 151 3.07 9.93 20.59
N SER A 152 4.26 10.40 20.23
CA SER A 152 4.50 10.98 18.91
C SER A 152 4.56 9.93 17.80
N VAL A 153 4.32 10.34 16.56
CA VAL A 153 4.47 9.49 15.38
C VAL A 153 5.90 8.94 15.28
N ALA A 154 6.91 9.78 15.55
CA ALA A 154 8.32 9.38 15.50
C ALA A 154 8.64 8.27 16.53
N GLU A 155 8.14 8.38 17.76
CA GLU A 155 8.31 7.34 18.79
C GLU A 155 7.61 6.04 18.42
N ALA A 156 6.40 6.12 17.83
CA ALA A 156 5.68 4.95 17.35
C ALA A 156 6.46 4.22 16.24
N VAL A 157 6.96 4.96 15.25
CA VAL A 157 7.78 4.41 14.15
C VAL A 157 9.08 3.81 14.67
N ALA A 158 9.78 4.50 15.57
CA ALA A 158 11.03 3.98 16.16
C ALA A 158 10.79 2.69 16.95
N ALA A 159 9.73 2.63 17.76
CA ALA A 159 9.39 1.42 18.50
C ALA A 159 8.98 0.26 17.58
N MET A 160 8.22 0.54 16.53
CA MET A 160 7.87 -0.43 15.50
C MET A 160 9.15 -0.99 14.84
N ALA A 161 10.11 -0.14 14.47
CA ALA A 161 11.37 -0.55 13.87
C ALA A 161 12.19 -1.45 14.81
N VAL A 162 12.34 -1.07 16.08
CA VAL A 162 13.03 -1.89 17.09
C VAL A 162 12.36 -3.24 17.26
N ARG A 163 11.02 -3.28 17.35
CA ARG A 163 10.25 -4.52 17.47
C ARG A 163 10.50 -5.46 16.30
N LEU A 164 10.60 -4.93 15.09
CA LEU A 164 10.89 -5.74 13.90
C LEU A 164 12.29 -6.29 13.85
N LEU A 165 13.28 -5.49 14.22
CA LEU A 165 14.66 -5.94 14.27
C LEU A 165 14.80 -7.10 15.25
N LYS A 166 14.21 -6.98 16.45
CA LYS A 166 14.18 -8.08 17.44
C LYS A 166 13.47 -9.34 16.92
N ALA A 167 12.32 -9.18 16.27
CA ALA A 167 11.60 -10.31 15.68
C ALA A 167 12.43 -11.00 14.59
N ARG A 168 13.13 -10.23 13.76
CA ARG A 168 14.03 -10.74 12.72
C ARG A 168 15.25 -11.46 13.29
N GLU A 169 15.82 -10.95 14.38
CA GLU A 169 16.92 -11.60 15.11
C GLU A 169 16.47 -12.94 15.70
N ALA A 170 15.29 -13.00 16.34
CA ALA A 170 14.74 -14.24 16.87
C ALA A 170 14.45 -15.29 15.80
N GLN A 171 14.12 -14.86 14.57
CA GLN A 171 13.87 -15.75 13.43
C GLN A 171 15.15 -16.18 12.70
N ARG A 172 16.28 -15.49 12.91
CA ARG A 172 17.58 -16.01 12.47
C ARG A 172 17.90 -17.21 13.35
N SER A 173 17.75 -18.42 12.81
CA SER A 173 18.43 -19.60 13.35
C SER A 173 19.90 -19.23 13.59
N PRO A 174 20.50 -19.63 14.72
CA PRO A 174 21.93 -19.45 14.91
C PRO A 174 22.63 -20.22 13.79
N ILE A 175 23.07 -19.52 12.75
CA ILE A 175 23.92 -20.09 11.72
C ILE A 175 25.22 -20.45 12.42
N GLY A 176 25.40 -21.74 12.69
CA GLY A 176 26.64 -22.38 13.07
C GLY A 176 27.34 -21.75 14.27
N ALA A 177 27.01 -22.20 15.48
CA ALA A 177 28.11 -22.46 16.41
C ALA A 177 29.06 -23.40 15.63
N LEU A 178 30.20 -22.86 15.19
CA LEU A 178 31.25 -23.66 14.59
C LEU A 178 31.63 -24.66 15.68
N GLU A 179 31.12 -25.89 15.61
CA GLU A 179 31.56 -26.91 16.54
C GLU A 179 33.08 -26.97 16.43
N PRO A 180 33.81 -26.93 17.55
CA PRO A 180 35.26 -27.01 17.50
C PRO A 180 35.61 -28.28 16.74
N ARG A 181 36.24 -28.10 15.57
CA ARG A 181 36.67 -29.18 14.70
C ARG A 181 37.43 -30.18 15.58
N PRO A 182 37.01 -31.46 15.66
CA PRO A 182 37.73 -32.43 16.46
C PRO A 182 39.18 -32.42 15.99
N ALA A 183 40.13 -32.28 16.92
CA ALA A 183 41.55 -32.24 16.62
C ALA A 183 41.86 -33.44 15.72
N SER A 184 42.28 -33.16 14.49
CA SER A 184 42.66 -34.21 13.54
C SER A 184 43.75 -35.03 14.20
N ALA A 185 43.43 -36.30 14.52
CA ALA A 185 44.43 -37.26 14.91
C ALA A 185 45.49 -37.30 13.81
N THR A 186 46.74 -37.10 14.20
CA THR A 186 47.92 -37.18 13.35
C THR A 186 48.04 -38.60 12.80
N THR A 187 47.33 -38.91 11.72
CA THR A 187 47.56 -40.14 10.96
C THR A 187 48.87 -39.97 10.21
N GLY A 188 49.83 -40.83 10.55
CA GLY A 188 51.20 -40.79 10.09
C GLY A 188 51.36 -40.70 8.57
N LEU A 189 52.46 -40.09 8.18
CA LEU A 189 53.01 -40.11 6.83
C LEU A 189 52.99 -41.55 6.27
N PRO A 190 52.39 -41.79 5.09
CA PRO A 190 52.65 -43.02 4.37
C PRO A 190 54.05 -42.93 3.75
N THR A 191 54.90 -43.90 4.09
CA THR A 191 56.16 -44.13 3.40
C THR A 191 55.88 -44.48 1.94
N ALA A 192 56.49 -43.70 1.05
CA ALA A 192 56.46 -43.96 -0.38
C ALA A 192 57.15 -45.30 -0.68
N ASN A 193 56.41 -46.23 -1.27
CA ASN A 193 57.02 -47.30 -2.05
C ASN A 193 56.25 -47.44 -3.36
N GLY A 194 57.00 -47.35 -4.46
CA GLY A 194 56.48 -47.08 -5.79
C GLY A 194 55.77 -48.27 -6.45
N ASN A 195 54.89 -47.94 -7.38
CA ASN A 195 55.04 -48.42 -8.76
C ASN A 195 54.18 -47.60 -9.72
N ALA A 196 54.75 -47.34 -10.89
CA ALA A 196 54.14 -46.62 -12.00
C ALA A 196 53.01 -47.43 -12.66
N ASN A 197 51.91 -46.77 -13.04
CA ASN A 197 51.48 -46.75 -14.44
C ASN A 197 50.25 -45.87 -14.73
N LYS A 198 50.36 -45.20 -15.88
CA LYS A 198 49.33 -44.80 -16.87
C LYS A 198 48.37 -43.63 -16.61
N LEU A 199 48.75 -42.56 -17.30
CA LEU A 199 47.97 -41.50 -17.94
C LEU A 199 46.64 -41.94 -18.57
N GLY A 200 45.65 -41.05 -18.53
CA GLY A 200 44.43 -41.09 -19.33
C GLY A 200 43.58 -39.82 -19.12
N ASP A 201 43.72 -38.87 -20.05
CA ASP A 201 42.97 -37.61 -20.15
C ASP A 201 41.48 -37.84 -20.49
N GLY A 202 40.60 -36.92 -20.06
CA GLY A 202 39.19 -36.93 -20.47
C GLY A 202 38.33 -35.79 -19.90
N ASN A 203 38.34 -34.67 -20.61
CA ASN A 203 37.56 -33.45 -20.39
C ASN A 203 36.05 -33.64 -20.67
N GLY A 204 35.17 -32.91 -19.97
CA GLY A 204 33.72 -32.94 -20.21
C GLY A 204 32.95 -31.82 -19.49
N ASN A 205 32.84 -30.67 -20.15
CA ASN A 205 32.06 -29.49 -19.75
C ASN A 205 30.58 -29.64 -20.18
N GLY A 206 29.62 -29.12 -19.40
CA GLY A 206 28.20 -29.15 -19.76
C GLY A 206 27.30 -28.24 -18.90
N ASN A 207 26.92 -27.09 -19.46
CA ASN A 207 25.95 -26.10 -18.96
C ASN A 207 24.49 -26.60 -18.95
N GLY A 208 23.62 -26.02 -18.11
CA GLY A 208 22.16 -26.10 -18.27
C GLY A 208 21.35 -25.21 -17.32
N LYS A 209 20.55 -24.28 -17.88
CA LYS A 209 19.72 -23.23 -17.24
C LYS A 209 18.34 -23.75 -16.79
N GLY A 210 17.66 -22.98 -15.94
CA GLY A 210 16.18 -23.04 -15.78
C GLY A 210 15.61 -21.93 -14.89
N PHE A 211 15.06 -20.87 -15.50
CA PHE A 211 14.14 -19.90 -14.89
C PHE A 211 12.71 -20.30 -15.24
N GLY A 212 11.79 -20.30 -14.27
CA GLY A 212 10.38 -20.63 -14.47
C GLY A 212 9.48 -19.48 -14.04
N ASP A 213 8.65 -19.00 -14.97
CA ASP A 213 7.60 -18.01 -14.76
C ASP A 213 6.31 -18.69 -14.27
N GLY A 214 5.79 -18.23 -13.12
CA GLY A 214 4.52 -18.68 -12.55
C GLY A 214 3.42 -17.63 -12.74
N ASN A 215 2.50 -17.91 -13.66
CA ASN A 215 1.35 -17.06 -13.99
C ASN A 215 0.16 -17.39 -13.07
N GLY A 216 -0.19 -16.48 -12.15
CA GLY A 216 -1.37 -16.59 -11.28
C GLY A 216 -2.55 -15.83 -11.88
N ARG A 217 -3.56 -16.57 -12.35
CA ARG A 217 -4.86 -16.04 -12.78
C ARG A 217 -5.65 -15.51 -11.57
N ALA A 218 -6.08 -14.26 -11.62
CA ALA A 218 -7.17 -13.75 -10.80
C ALA A 218 -8.42 -13.67 -11.68
N ASP A 219 -9.51 -14.27 -11.22
CA ASP A 219 -10.81 -14.26 -11.88
C ASP A 219 -11.43 -12.85 -11.77
N ALA A 220 -11.45 -12.11 -12.87
CA ALA A 220 -12.11 -10.81 -12.98
C ALA A 220 -13.49 -11.01 -13.63
N GLU A 221 -14.54 -10.86 -12.83
CA GLU A 221 -15.91 -10.82 -13.30
C GLU A 221 -16.18 -9.46 -13.96
N GLU A 222 -16.40 -9.50 -15.28
CA GLU A 222 -17.12 -8.52 -16.11
C GLU A 222 -16.52 -7.11 -16.34
N VAL A 223 -15.49 -7.04 -17.19
CA VAL A 223 -15.17 -5.81 -17.94
C VAL A 223 -16.15 -5.70 -19.12
N ARG A 224 -17.16 -4.83 -18.99
CA ARG A 224 -17.96 -4.37 -20.14
C ARG A 224 -17.68 -2.88 -20.33
N ASP A 225 -17.43 -2.49 -21.58
CA ASP A 225 -17.27 -1.10 -22.04
C ASP A 225 -16.19 -0.25 -21.35
N GLY A 226 -15.16 -0.89 -20.78
CA GLY A 226 -13.99 -0.20 -20.22
C GLY A 226 -14.20 0.37 -18.81
N VAL A 227 -15.29 -0.03 -18.12
CA VAL A 227 -15.58 0.35 -16.74
C VAL A 227 -15.44 -0.87 -15.82
N ALA A 228 -14.72 -0.71 -14.71
CA ALA A 228 -14.65 -1.70 -13.63
C ALA A 228 -15.20 -1.12 -12.33
N LEU A 229 -16.08 -1.87 -11.65
CA LEU A 229 -16.58 -1.51 -10.33
C LEU A 229 -15.55 -1.91 -9.26
N LEU A 230 -15.20 -0.97 -8.39
CA LEU A 230 -14.37 -1.22 -7.21
C LEU A 230 -15.28 -1.28 -5.98
N ALA A 231 -15.24 -2.43 -5.31
CA ALA A 231 -15.99 -2.73 -4.09
C ALA A 231 -15.42 -1.99 -2.86
#